data_AF-A0AA35ST90-F1
#
_entry.id   AF-A0AA35ST90-F1
#
_cell.length_a   1.000
_cell.length_b   1.000
_cell.length_c   1.000
_cell.angle_alpha   90.00
_cell.angle_beta   90.00
_cell.angle_gamma   90.00
#
_symmetry.space_group_name_H-M   'P 1'
#
loop_
_entity.id
_entity.type
_entity.pdbx_description
1 polymer ?
#
loop_
_entity_poly.entity_id
_entity_poly.type
_entity_poly.pdbx_seq_one_letter_code
_entity_poly.pdbx_strand_id
1 'polypeptide(L)'
;MDAAEYKHVVLGLIFLKYISDAFGERYNFLLEEFADPQSQYYVKEETSRFEFAEDRDEYLAENVFYVPKEARWSYLQANAKQPQIGTLIDNAMLAIEQENPRLKGVLPKNYARPMLDKQRLGELVDLIGTVGLGGMFVQSEAFVELHGGRRDDISIYGQESNPTTRQLALMNLAIRGIDANLGMEHADSFHHDLHPDLKADYILANPPFNSSDWGGERLREDGRWVYGVPPPGNANFAWVQHFIYHIARTKWGWMY
;
A
#
# COMPACT_ATOMS: atom_id res chain seq x y z
N MET A 1 4.06 -25.22 7.46
CA MET A 1 3.81 -23.77 7.39
C MET A 1 2.39 -23.61 6.95
N ASP A 2 1.61 -22.81 7.66
CA ASP A 2 0.21 -22.57 7.29
C ASP A 2 0.13 -21.74 5.99
N ALA A 3 -0.89 -21.97 5.17
CA ALA A 3 -1.08 -21.28 3.89
C ALA A 3 -1.22 -19.76 4.08
N ALA A 4 -1.79 -19.33 5.21
CA ALA A 4 -1.90 -17.92 5.58
C ALA A 4 -0.52 -17.26 5.73
N GLU A 5 0.45 -17.92 6.39
CA GLU A 5 1.79 -17.36 6.59
C GLU A 5 2.60 -17.28 5.29
N TYR A 6 2.45 -18.27 4.40
CA TYR A 6 3.15 -18.28 3.11
C TYR A 6 2.64 -17.16 2.18
N LYS A 7 1.34 -16.87 2.23
CA LYS A 7 0.73 -15.75 1.49
C LYS A 7 1.40 -14.41 1.80
N HIS A 8 1.74 -14.14 3.07
CA HIS A 8 2.36 -12.87 3.46
C HIS A 8 3.80 -12.73 2.96
N VAL A 9 4.56 -13.82 3.00
CA VAL A 9 5.92 -13.86 2.44
C VAL A 9 5.88 -13.51 0.95
N VAL A 10 5.02 -14.21 0.19
CA VAL A 10 4.88 -14.03 -1.26
C VAL A 10 4.41 -12.63 -1.61
N LEU A 11 3.37 -12.11 -0.95
CA LEU A 11 2.84 -10.78 -1.25
C LEU A 11 3.85 -9.67 -0.95
N GLY A 12 4.61 -9.78 0.15
CA GLY A 12 5.68 -8.82 0.43
C GLY A 12 6.79 -8.86 -0.62
N LEU A 13 7.18 -10.05 -1.11
CA LEU A 13 8.18 -10.15 -2.19
C LEU A 13 7.68 -9.60 -3.52
N ILE A 14 6.41 -9.84 -3.87
CA ILE A 14 5.80 -9.26 -5.07
C ILE A 14 5.81 -7.73 -4.98
N PHE A 15 5.44 -7.18 -3.82
CA PHE A 15 5.49 -5.74 -3.58
C PHE A 15 6.91 -5.19 -3.71
N LEU A 16 7.91 -5.87 -3.10
CA LEU A 16 9.31 -5.47 -3.18
C LEU A 16 9.84 -5.49 -4.63
N LYS A 17 9.52 -6.53 -5.40
CA LYS A 17 9.83 -6.59 -6.83
C LYS A 17 9.20 -5.42 -7.59
N TYR A 18 7.92 -5.18 -7.32
CA TYR A 18 7.18 -4.11 -7.97
C TYR A 18 7.81 -2.74 -7.74
N ILE A 19 8.08 -2.34 -6.49
CA ILE A 19 8.69 -1.04 -6.21
C ILE A 19 10.11 -0.93 -6.77
N SER A 20 10.85 -2.05 -6.78
CA SER A 20 12.20 -2.07 -7.35
C SER A 20 12.20 -1.96 -8.87
N ASP A 21 11.20 -2.52 -9.55
CA ASP A 21 11.05 -2.39 -11.01
C ASP A 21 10.68 -0.95 -11.37
N ALA A 22 9.68 -0.37 -10.69
CA ALA A 22 9.26 1.01 -10.90
C ALA A 22 10.41 2.00 -10.67
N PHE A 23 11.18 1.80 -9.60
CA PHE A 23 12.40 2.57 -9.35
C PHE A 23 13.43 2.40 -10.49
N GLY A 24 13.68 1.16 -10.93
CA GLY A 24 14.64 0.87 -11.98
C GLY A 24 14.25 1.47 -13.34
N GLU A 25 12.97 1.45 -13.67
CA GLU A 25 12.43 2.09 -14.89
C GLU A 25 12.62 3.60 -14.85
N ARG A 26 12.27 4.26 -13.73
CA ARG A 26 12.50 5.71 -13.57
C ARG A 26 13.99 6.06 -13.57
N TYR A 27 14.81 5.28 -12.88
CA TYR A 27 16.27 5.48 -12.84
C TYR A 27 16.87 5.43 -14.25
N ASN A 28 16.48 4.44 -15.07
CA ASN A 28 16.97 4.34 -16.45
C ASN A 28 16.48 5.50 -17.32
N PHE A 29 15.20 5.89 -17.18
CA PHE A 29 14.65 7.05 -17.87
C PHE A 29 15.43 8.33 -17.55
N LEU A 30 15.71 8.60 -16.26
CA LEU A 30 16.51 9.76 -15.85
C LEU A 30 17.92 9.72 -16.45
N LEU A 31 18.57 8.55 -16.48
CA LEU A 31 19.89 8.42 -17.09
C LEU A 31 19.87 8.71 -18.60
N GLU A 32 18.82 8.30 -19.31
CA GLU A 32 18.64 8.61 -20.72
C GLU A 32 18.45 10.12 -20.94
N GLU A 33 17.57 10.76 -20.18
CA GLU A 33 17.33 12.21 -20.23
C GLU A 33 18.59 13.01 -19.89
N PHE A 34 19.30 12.64 -18.82
CA PHE A 34 20.54 13.31 -18.43
C PHE A 34 21.67 13.09 -19.43
N ALA A 35 21.61 12.05 -20.26
CA ALA A 35 22.60 11.77 -21.29
C ALA A 35 22.30 12.48 -22.62
N ASP A 36 21.06 12.89 -22.89
CA ASP A 36 20.65 13.53 -24.14
C ASP A 36 20.96 15.03 -24.16
N PRO A 37 21.87 15.52 -25.03
CA PRO A 37 22.17 16.95 -25.17
C PRO A 37 20.98 17.83 -25.58
N GLN A 38 19.87 17.24 -26.05
CA GLN A 38 18.64 17.95 -26.39
C GLN A 38 17.63 18.00 -25.24
N SER A 39 17.79 17.18 -24.20
CA SER A 39 16.93 17.22 -23.03
C SER A 39 17.17 18.50 -22.23
N GLN A 40 16.10 19.05 -21.68
CA GLN A 40 16.18 20.16 -20.72
C GLN A 40 16.91 19.76 -19.43
N TYR A 41 17.02 18.45 -19.16
CA TYR A 41 17.68 17.89 -17.98
C TYR A 41 19.13 17.43 -18.28
N TYR A 42 19.69 17.76 -19.44
CA TYR A 42 21.01 17.30 -19.85
C TYR A 42 22.11 17.59 -18.82
N VAL A 43 22.87 16.55 -18.46
CA VAL A 43 24.03 16.63 -17.59
C VAL A 43 25.28 16.19 -18.37
N LYS A 44 26.21 17.13 -18.54
CA LYS A 44 27.41 16.92 -19.36
C LYS A 44 28.35 15.86 -18.77
N GLU A 45 28.54 15.86 -17.45
CA GLU A 45 29.47 14.96 -16.76
C GLU A 45 28.78 13.63 -16.42
N GLU A 46 29.33 12.51 -16.89
CA GLU A 46 28.72 11.19 -16.75
C GLU A 46 28.55 10.75 -15.29
N THR A 47 29.54 11.01 -14.44
CA THR A 47 29.50 10.72 -13.00
C THR A 47 28.36 11.45 -12.30
N SER A 48 28.14 12.72 -12.63
CA SER A 48 27.04 13.50 -12.07
C SER A 48 25.66 12.97 -12.48
N ARG A 49 25.52 12.33 -13.65
CA ARG A 49 24.24 11.70 -14.07
C ARG A 49 23.79 10.67 -13.05
N PHE A 50 24.71 9.83 -12.60
CA PHE A 50 24.41 8.80 -11.61
C PHE A 50 24.13 9.39 -10.23
N GLU A 51 24.77 10.51 -9.86
CA GLU A 51 24.48 11.21 -8.61
C GLU A 51 23.08 11.82 -8.63
N PHE A 52 22.71 12.51 -9.70
CA PHE A 52 21.37 13.09 -9.85
C PHE A 52 20.27 12.03 -9.98
N ALA A 53 20.55 10.90 -10.64
CA ALA A 53 19.59 9.80 -10.71
C ALA A 53 19.35 9.13 -9.35
N GLU A 54 20.17 9.40 -8.33
CA GLU A 54 19.96 8.92 -6.96
C GLU A 54 19.29 10.00 -6.08
N ASP A 55 18.88 11.14 -6.65
CA ASP A 55 18.09 12.16 -5.93
C ASP A 55 16.65 11.67 -5.71
N ARG A 56 16.15 11.78 -4.48
CA ARG A 56 14.82 11.31 -4.07
C ARG A 56 13.70 12.12 -4.71
N ASP A 57 13.93 13.41 -4.95
CA ASP A 57 12.89 14.32 -5.44
C ASP A 57 12.44 13.93 -6.87
N GLU A 58 13.35 13.34 -7.66
CA GLU A 58 13.09 12.84 -9.01
C GLU A 58 12.13 11.64 -9.07
N TYR A 59 11.91 10.97 -7.93
CA TYR A 59 11.00 9.84 -7.79
C TYR A 59 9.68 10.28 -7.18
N LEU A 60 9.74 11.16 -6.18
CA LEU A 60 8.56 11.68 -5.50
C LEU A 60 7.61 12.39 -6.48
N ALA A 61 8.15 13.15 -7.44
CA ALA A 61 7.38 13.86 -8.46
C ALA A 61 6.51 12.92 -9.32
N GLU A 62 6.98 11.68 -9.54
CA GLU A 62 6.30 10.67 -10.36
C GLU A 62 5.58 9.60 -9.51
N ASN A 63 5.41 9.83 -8.20
CA ASN A 63 4.86 8.85 -7.27
C ASN A 63 5.60 7.49 -7.24
N VAL A 64 6.90 7.50 -7.52
CA VAL A 64 7.76 6.33 -7.43
C VAL A 64 8.43 6.29 -6.05
N PHE A 65 8.42 5.14 -5.39
CA PHE A 65 9.16 4.96 -4.13
C PHE A 65 10.65 4.89 -4.40
N TYR A 66 11.43 5.59 -3.57
CA TYR A 66 12.89 5.51 -3.64
C TYR A 66 13.38 4.16 -3.08
N VAL A 67 14.26 3.47 -3.81
CA VAL A 67 14.77 2.13 -3.42
C VAL A 67 16.30 2.16 -3.27
N PRO A 68 16.82 2.07 -2.04
CA PRO A 68 18.26 1.97 -1.76
C PRO A 68 18.92 0.82 -2.50
N LYS A 69 20.21 0.96 -2.82
CA LYS A 69 20.99 -0.02 -3.62
C LYS A 69 20.90 -1.45 -3.06
N GLU A 70 20.99 -1.58 -1.75
CA GLU A 70 20.89 -2.84 -1.01
C GLU A 70 19.47 -3.43 -0.97
N ALA A 71 18.45 -2.62 -1.26
CA ALA A 71 17.06 -3.02 -1.30
C ALA A 71 16.55 -3.31 -2.72
N ARG A 72 17.33 -2.98 -3.76
CA ARG A 72 17.00 -3.27 -5.16
C ARG A 72 16.90 -4.77 -5.38
N TRP A 73 15.92 -5.18 -6.17
CA TRP A 73 15.66 -6.58 -6.47
C TRP A 73 16.87 -7.28 -7.08
N SER A 74 17.61 -6.60 -7.96
CA SER A 74 18.83 -7.13 -8.58
C SER A 74 19.88 -7.53 -7.54
N TYR A 75 20.04 -6.73 -6.48
CA TYR A 75 20.93 -7.05 -5.37
C TYR A 75 20.43 -8.28 -4.59
N LEU A 76 19.15 -8.31 -4.24
CA LEU A 76 18.58 -9.43 -3.48
C LEU A 76 18.62 -10.74 -4.28
N GLN A 77 18.33 -10.68 -5.58
CA GLN A 77 18.39 -11.82 -6.49
C GLN A 77 19.82 -12.34 -6.65
N ALA A 78 20.81 -11.47 -6.81
CA ALA A 78 22.23 -11.86 -6.86
C ALA A 78 22.69 -12.59 -5.58
N ASN A 79 22.02 -12.34 -4.45
CA ASN A 79 22.31 -12.94 -3.15
C ASN A 79 21.27 -14.00 -2.73
N ALA A 80 20.33 -14.39 -3.60
CA ALA A 80 19.17 -15.22 -3.25
C ALA A 80 19.53 -16.59 -2.66
N LYS A 81 20.66 -17.16 -3.10
CA LYS A 81 21.12 -18.49 -2.68
C LYS A 81 21.87 -18.49 -1.35
N GLN A 82 22.05 -17.32 -0.73
CA GLN A 82 22.81 -17.18 0.50
C GLN A 82 21.94 -17.51 1.73
N PRO A 83 22.50 -18.13 2.79
CA PRO A 83 21.74 -18.43 4.02
C PRO A 83 21.09 -17.20 4.67
N GLN A 84 21.69 -16.03 4.49
CA GLN A 84 21.23 -14.75 5.01
C GLN A 84 20.14 -14.07 4.18
N ILE A 85 19.62 -14.67 3.10
CA ILE A 85 18.63 -14.03 2.22
C ILE A 85 17.42 -13.48 2.98
N GLY A 86 16.95 -14.20 4.01
CA GLY A 86 15.87 -13.69 4.88
C GLY A 86 16.23 -12.39 5.60
N THR A 87 17.45 -12.28 6.13
CA THR A 87 17.96 -11.06 6.77
C THR A 87 18.17 -9.93 5.77
N LEU A 88 18.65 -10.25 4.56
CA LEU A 88 18.81 -9.25 3.49
C LEU A 88 17.47 -8.64 3.10
N ILE A 89 16.42 -9.45 2.97
CA ILE A 89 15.06 -8.97 2.67
C ILE A 89 14.52 -8.13 3.84
N ASP A 90 14.68 -8.57 5.09
CA ASP A 90 14.24 -7.79 6.26
C ASP A 90 14.92 -6.41 6.30
N ASN A 91 16.22 -6.36 6.03
CA ASN A 91 16.99 -5.11 5.96
C ASN A 91 16.56 -4.23 4.78
N ALA A 92 16.29 -4.81 3.62
CA ALA A 92 15.78 -4.10 2.46
C ALA A 92 14.44 -3.41 2.77
N MET A 93 13.49 -4.14 3.36
CA MET A 93 12.18 -3.61 3.76
C MET A 93 12.32 -2.47 4.79
N LEU A 94 13.23 -2.62 5.75
CA LEU A 94 13.54 -1.56 6.72
C LEU A 94 14.10 -0.30 6.04
N ALA A 95 15.08 -0.46 5.15
CA ALA A 95 15.70 0.66 4.44
C ALA A 95 14.67 1.40 3.56
N ILE A 96 13.81 0.66 2.85
CA ILE A 96 12.74 1.26 2.05
C ILE A 96 11.78 2.08 2.94
N GLU A 97 11.36 1.56 4.10
CA GLU A 97 10.48 2.35 4.97
C GLU A 97 11.13 3.60 5.55
N GLN A 98 12.45 3.56 5.80
CA GLN A 98 13.20 4.72 6.29
C GLN A 98 13.23 5.84 5.24
N GLU A 99 13.38 5.46 3.97
CA GLU A 99 13.43 6.40 2.85
C GLU A 99 12.04 6.88 2.41
N ASN A 100 10.99 6.11 2.70
CA ASN A 100 9.64 6.37 2.21
C ASN A 100 8.65 6.46 3.38
N PRO A 101 8.38 7.67 3.92
CA PRO A 101 7.47 7.86 5.06
C PRO A 101 6.07 7.24 4.87
N ARG A 102 5.55 7.22 3.63
CA ARG A 102 4.27 6.59 3.26
C ARG A 102 4.23 5.08 3.50
N LEU A 103 5.39 4.41 3.59
CA LEU A 103 5.50 2.97 3.82
C LEU A 103 5.81 2.60 5.28
N LYS A 104 5.90 3.57 6.19
CA LYS A 104 6.27 3.30 7.59
C LYS A 104 5.30 2.31 8.25
N GLY A 105 5.85 1.19 8.72
CA GLY A 105 5.10 0.09 9.34
C GLY A 105 4.27 -0.76 8.37
N VAL A 106 4.44 -0.58 7.06
CA VAL A 106 3.67 -1.28 6.02
C VAL A 106 4.37 -2.53 5.53
N LEU A 107 5.70 -2.61 5.56
CA LEU A 107 6.44 -3.71 4.95
C LEU A 107 6.70 -4.84 5.95
N PRO A 108 6.50 -6.11 5.55
CA PRO A 108 6.78 -7.26 6.41
C PRO A 108 8.29 -7.41 6.62
N LYS A 109 8.70 -7.74 7.85
CA LYS A 109 10.12 -7.85 8.26
C LYS A 109 10.38 -9.12 9.09
N ASN A 110 9.80 -10.25 8.69
CA ASN A 110 9.97 -11.53 9.38
C ASN A 110 10.54 -12.66 8.51
N TYR A 111 11.26 -12.31 7.45
CA TYR A 111 11.84 -13.26 6.50
C TYR A 111 13.04 -14.02 7.11
N ALA A 112 13.73 -13.45 8.10
CA ALA A 112 14.81 -14.13 8.81
C ALA A 112 14.35 -15.22 9.79
N ARG A 113 13.04 -15.37 10.06
CA ARG A 113 12.53 -16.31 11.07
C ARG A 113 13.03 -17.76 10.90
N PRO A 114 13.32 -18.51 11.98
CA PRO A 114 13.89 -19.85 11.89
C PRO A 114 13.02 -20.86 11.13
N MET A 115 11.70 -20.74 11.23
CA MET A 115 10.76 -21.65 10.59
C MET A 115 10.64 -21.47 9.06
N LEU A 116 11.21 -20.40 8.49
CA LEU A 116 11.18 -20.15 7.04
C LEU A 116 12.40 -20.76 6.37
N ASP A 117 12.17 -21.72 5.48
CA ASP A 117 13.17 -22.36 4.65
C ASP A 117 13.85 -21.32 3.73
N LYS A 118 15.17 -21.14 3.91
CA LYS A 118 15.96 -20.12 3.19
C LYS A 118 16.23 -20.51 1.75
N GLN A 119 16.33 -21.80 1.46
CA GLN A 119 16.51 -22.26 0.08
C GLN A 119 15.26 -21.97 -0.73
N ARG A 120 14.08 -22.32 -0.21
CA ARG A 120 12.80 -22.01 -0.86
C ARG A 120 12.56 -20.51 -1.00
N LEU A 121 12.98 -19.73 -0.01
CA LEU A 121 12.89 -18.26 -0.09
C LEU A 121 13.75 -17.73 -1.24
N GLY A 122 14.98 -18.22 -1.39
CA GLY A 122 15.86 -17.87 -2.52
C GLY A 122 15.27 -18.27 -3.86
N GLU A 123 14.74 -19.49 -3.98
CA GLU A 123 14.05 -19.98 -5.19
C GLU A 123 12.84 -19.10 -5.54
N LEU A 124 12.10 -18.61 -4.54
CA LEU A 124 10.97 -17.71 -4.74
C LEU A 124 11.42 -16.32 -5.23
N VAL A 125 12.53 -15.80 -4.73
CA VAL A 125 13.15 -14.57 -5.26
C VAL A 125 13.58 -14.75 -6.72
N ASP A 126 14.22 -15.88 -7.05
CA ASP A 126 14.59 -16.16 -8.44
C ASP A 126 13.34 -16.28 -9.35
N LEU A 127 12.31 -16.99 -8.89
CA LEU A 127 11.06 -17.17 -9.63
C LEU A 127 10.35 -15.83 -9.90
N ILE A 128 10.14 -15.01 -8.87
CA ILE A 128 9.51 -13.70 -9.01
C ILE A 128 10.36 -12.78 -9.90
N GLY A 129 11.68 -12.92 -9.88
CA GLY A 129 12.59 -12.16 -10.74
C GLY A 129 12.38 -12.38 -12.25
N THR A 130 11.76 -13.49 -12.66
CA THR A 130 11.42 -13.76 -14.06
C THR A 130 10.16 -13.05 -14.54
N VAL A 131 9.41 -12.43 -13.62
CA VAL A 131 8.19 -11.68 -13.91
C VAL A 131 8.54 -10.19 -14.01
N GLY A 132 8.25 -9.57 -15.16
CA GLY A 132 8.26 -8.12 -15.28
C GLY A 132 6.99 -7.53 -14.67
N LEU A 133 7.12 -6.84 -13.53
CA LEU A 133 5.96 -6.24 -12.84
C LEU A 133 5.80 -4.74 -13.13
N GLY A 134 6.80 -4.08 -13.70
CA GLY A 134 6.78 -2.64 -14.00
C GLY A 134 5.77 -2.23 -15.09
N GLY A 135 5.69 -2.99 -16.20
CA GLY A 135 4.74 -2.72 -17.30
C GLY A 135 3.25 -2.88 -16.97
N MET A 136 2.91 -3.38 -15.78
CA MET A 136 1.52 -3.62 -15.37
C MET A 136 0.78 -2.32 -14.99
N PHE A 137 1.47 -1.16 -14.91
CA PHE A 137 0.90 0.10 -14.45
C PHE A 137 0.86 1.26 -15.47
N VAL A 138 1.57 1.16 -16.61
CA VAL A 138 1.32 2.06 -17.76
C VAL A 138 -0.17 2.07 -18.14
N GLN A 139 -0.88 0.97 -17.87
CA GLN A 139 -2.30 0.82 -18.17
C GLN A 139 -3.26 1.51 -17.19
N SER A 140 -2.89 1.68 -15.91
CA SER A 140 -3.78 2.24 -14.87
C SER A 140 -3.68 3.76 -14.77
N GLU A 141 -2.55 4.35 -15.12
CA GLU A 141 -2.44 5.80 -15.35
C GLU A 141 -3.16 6.21 -16.62
N ALA A 142 -2.91 5.49 -17.72
CA ALA A 142 -3.67 5.66 -18.95
C ALA A 142 -5.18 5.52 -18.70
N PHE A 143 -5.63 4.59 -17.85
CA PHE A 143 -7.05 4.47 -17.50
C PHE A 143 -7.61 5.70 -16.79
N VAL A 144 -6.89 6.31 -15.83
CA VAL A 144 -7.37 7.51 -15.12
C VAL A 144 -7.36 8.74 -16.04
N GLU A 145 -6.32 8.88 -16.87
CA GLU A 145 -6.21 9.95 -17.87
C GLU A 145 -7.28 9.83 -18.97
N LEU A 146 -7.51 8.61 -19.49
CA LEU A 146 -8.53 8.33 -20.52
C LEU A 146 -9.97 8.61 -20.03
N HIS A 147 -10.20 8.63 -18.72
CA HIS A 147 -11.51 8.92 -18.13
C HIS A 147 -11.62 10.34 -17.53
N GLY A 148 -10.61 11.21 -17.73
CA GLY A 148 -10.69 12.64 -17.45
C GLY A 148 -10.82 13.02 -15.96
N GLY A 149 -10.48 12.12 -15.04
CA GLY A 149 -10.47 12.40 -13.60
C GLY A 149 -9.12 12.93 -13.13
N ARG A 150 -9.11 13.96 -12.27
CA ARG A 150 -7.88 14.36 -11.55
C ARG A 150 -7.78 13.55 -10.26
N ARG A 151 -6.68 12.81 -10.06
CA ARG A 151 -6.44 12.03 -8.83
C ARG A 151 -6.49 12.90 -7.58
N ASP A 152 -6.04 14.15 -7.69
CA ASP A 152 -5.99 15.13 -6.59
C ASP A 152 -7.36 15.60 -6.09
N ASP A 153 -8.44 15.38 -6.86
CA ASP A 153 -9.80 15.76 -6.46
C ASP A 153 -10.46 14.71 -5.53
N ILE A 154 -9.80 13.59 -5.26
CA ILE A 154 -10.36 12.47 -4.49
C ILE A 154 -9.47 12.20 -3.28
N SER A 155 -10.05 12.29 -2.07
CA SER A 155 -9.41 11.83 -0.85
C SER A 155 -10.00 10.50 -0.42
N ILE A 156 -9.16 9.48 -0.24
CA ILE A 156 -9.59 8.14 0.17
C ILE A 156 -9.34 7.97 1.66
N TYR A 157 -10.37 7.52 2.38
CA TYR A 157 -10.29 7.16 3.79
C TYR A 157 -10.76 5.73 3.97
N GLY A 158 -10.23 5.04 4.97
CA GLY A 158 -10.66 3.69 5.31
C GLY A 158 -10.21 3.25 6.68
N GLN A 159 -10.69 2.09 7.10
CA GLN A 159 -10.34 1.48 8.37
C GLN A 159 -10.48 -0.03 8.26
N GLU A 160 -9.56 -0.75 8.88
CA GLU A 160 -9.53 -2.21 8.91
C GLU A 160 -9.02 -2.66 10.28
N SER A 161 -9.74 -3.57 10.93
CA SER A 161 -9.42 -4.04 12.27
C SER A 161 -8.38 -5.15 12.26
N ASN A 162 -8.29 -5.92 11.19
CA ASN A 162 -7.29 -6.96 11.03
C ASN A 162 -5.95 -6.36 10.56
N PRO A 163 -4.87 -6.45 11.36
CA PRO A 163 -3.58 -5.83 11.03
C PRO A 163 -3.04 -6.30 9.68
N THR A 164 -3.19 -7.59 9.41
CA THR A 164 -2.74 -8.22 8.18
C THR A 164 -3.53 -7.74 6.97
N THR A 165 -4.86 -7.68 7.05
CA THR A 165 -5.70 -7.17 5.97
C THR A 165 -5.40 -5.69 5.70
N ARG A 166 -5.17 -4.89 6.75
CA ARG A 166 -4.80 -3.48 6.61
C ARG A 166 -3.47 -3.33 5.90
N GLN A 167 -2.48 -4.14 6.25
CA GLN A 167 -1.18 -4.15 5.59
C GLN A 167 -1.31 -4.46 4.10
N LEU A 168 -2.12 -5.46 3.74
CA LEU A 168 -2.40 -5.79 2.34
C LEU A 168 -3.13 -4.66 1.60
N ALA A 169 -4.06 -3.98 2.25
CA ALA A 169 -4.73 -2.82 1.68
C ALA A 169 -3.73 -1.68 1.39
N LEU A 170 -2.85 -1.37 2.34
CA LEU A 170 -1.81 -0.35 2.16
C LEU A 170 -0.85 -0.69 1.03
N MET A 171 -0.36 -1.93 0.98
CA MET A 171 0.48 -2.40 -0.13
C MET A 171 -0.26 -2.28 -1.47
N ASN A 172 -1.53 -2.66 -1.52
CA ASN A 172 -2.36 -2.55 -2.71
C ASN A 172 -2.60 -1.11 -3.15
N LEU A 173 -2.76 -0.17 -2.22
CA LEU A 173 -2.96 1.26 -2.53
C LEU A 173 -1.66 1.89 -3.00
N ALA A 174 -0.55 1.57 -2.32
CA ALA A 174 0.80 2.00 -2.69
C ALA A 174 1.19 1.50 -4.09
N ILE A 175 0.91 0.23 -4.43
CA ILE A 175 1.10 -0.29 -5.80
C ILE A 175 0.30 0.51 -6.83
N ARG A 176 -0.86 1.07 -6.45
CA ARG A 176 -1.71 1.79 -7.38
C ARG A 176 -1.40 3.29 -7.46
N GLY A 177 -0.39 3.76 -6.73
CA GLY A 177 -0.13 5.19 -6.56
C GLY A 177 -1.30 5.93 -5.92
N ILE A 178 -2.14 5.24 -5.14
CA ILE A 178 -3.33 5.82 -4.51
C ILE A 178 -2.98 6.27 -3.10
N ASP A 179 -3.08 7.57 -2.85
CA ASP A 179 -3.03 8.12 -1.50
C ASP A 179 -4.33 7.88 -0.74
N ALA A 180 -4.22 7.24 0.43
CA ALA A 180 -5.34 6.95 1.29
C ALA A 180 -4.96 7.06 2.77
N ASN A 181 -5.87 7.61 3.56
CA ASN A 181 -5.76 7.65 5.01
C ASN A 181 -6.51 6.44 5.62
N LEU A 182 -5.78 5.36 5.92
CA LEU A 182 -6.32 4.18 6.61
C LEU A 182 -6.20 4.25 8.14
N GLY A 183 -6.08 5.45 8.71
CA GLY A 183 -5.76 5.69 10.11
C GLY A 183 -4.31 5.32 10.47
N MET A 184 -3.87 5.62 11.69
CA MET A 184 -2.49 5.37 12.13
C MET A 184 -2.24 3.90 12.52
N GLU A 185 -3.31 3.15 12.78
CA GLU A 185 -3.25 1.76 13.26
C GLU A 185 -4.43 0.93 12.70
N HIS A 186 -4.45 -0.36 13.00
CA HIS A 186 -5.62 -1.21 12.77
C HIS A 186 -6.55 -1.10 13.98
N ALA A 187 -7.84 -0.90 13.76
CA ALA A 187 -8.78 -0.69 14.85
C ALA A 187 -10.20 -1.11 14.47
N ASP A 188 -10.99 -1.50 15.47
CA ASP A 188 -12.41 -1.81 15.31
C ASP A 188 -13.22 -0.52 15.08
N SER A 189 -13.97 -0.44 13.98
CA SER A 189 -14.74 0.76 13.61
C SER A 189 -15.81 1.16 14.61
N PHE A 190 -16.29 0.21 15.44
CA PHE A 190 -17.29 0.52 16.45
C PHE A 190 -16.66 1.08 17.73
N HIS A 191 -15.61 0.46 18.24
CA HIS A 191 -15.04 0.82 19.54
C HIS A 191 -13.89 1.83 19.46
N HIS A 192 -13.25 1.92 18.30
CA HIS A 192 -12.17 2.88 18.06
C HIS A 192 -12.24 3.36 16.61
N ASP A 193 -13.17 4.28 16.37
CA ASP A 193 -13.30 4.97 15.09
C ASP A 193 -12.09 5.88 14.86
N LEU A 194 -11.32 5.61 13.80
CA LEU A 194 -10.14 6.38 13.46
C LEU A 194 -10.48 7.67 12.70
N HIS A 195 -11.74 7.84 12.30
CA HIS A 195 -12.22 8.97 11.50
C HIS A 195 -13.54 9.55 12.05
N PRO A 196 -13.64 9.89 13.35
CA PRO A 196 -14.92 10.21 14.02
C PRO A 196 -15.66 11.41 13.40
N ASP A 197 -14.92 12.36 12.84
CA ASP A 197 -15.46 13.59 12.26
C ASP A 197 -15.66 13.53 10.74
N LEU A 198 -15.21 12.45 10.09
CA LEU A 198 -15.27 12.32 8.64
C LEU A 198 -16.74 12.27 8.17
N LYS A 199 -17.05 13.10 7.17
CA LYS A 199 -18.31 13.08 6.40
C LYS A 199 -17.99 12.91 4.92
N ALA A 200 -18.05 11.68 4.43
CA ALA A 200 -17.71 11.32 3.07
C ALA A 200 -18.88 11.55 2.09
N ASP A 201 -18.59 11.97 0.85
CA ASP A 201 -19.59 12.03 -0.22
C ASP A 201 -20.08 10.63 -0.64
N TYR A 202 -19.18 9.65 -0.61
CA TYR A 202 -19.44 8.27 -1.00
C TYR A 202 -18.84 7.31 0.04
N ILE A 203 -19.57 6.24 0.33
CA ILE A 203 -19.11 5.16 1.21
C ILE A 203 -19.25 3.85 0.45
N LEU A 204 -18.16 3.11 0.37
CA LEU A 204 -18.10 1.74 -0.16
C LEU A 204 -17.61 0.84 0.96
N ALA A 205 -18.37 -0.20 1.29
CA ALA A 205 -18.03 -1.11 2.36
C ALA A 205 -18.56 -2.52 2.08
N ASN A 206 -17.86 -3.53 2.59
CA ASN A 206 -18.32 -4.91 2.60
C ASN A 206 -18.13 -5.49 4.02
N PRO A 207 -18.97 -5.10 4.98
CA PRO A 207 -18.81 -5.50 6.38
C PRO A 207 -19.10 -7.00 6.57
N PRO A 208 -18.56 -7.62 7.62
CA PRO A 208 -18.88 -9.01 7.96
C PRO A 208 -20.37 -9.16 8.26
N PHE A 209 -21.01 -10.12 7.62
CA PHE A 209 -22.45 -10.36 7.78
C PHE A 209 -22.74 -11.11 9.08
N ASN A 210 -23.75 -10.67 9.83
CA ASN A 210 -24.26 -11.32 11.04
C ASN A 210 -23.20 -11.52 12.16
N SER A 211 -22.21 -10.63 12.28
CA SER A 211 -21.30 -10.68 13.44
C SER A 211 -22.09 -10.46 14.72
N SER A 212 -21.98 -11.41 15.64
CA SER A 212 -22.66 -11.41 16.95
C SER A 212 -21.73 -11.00 18.10
N ASP A 213 -20.42 -11.01 17.84
CA ASP A 213 -19.33 -10.71 18.77
C ASP A 213 -18.80 -9.28 18.65
N TRP A 214 -19.52 -8.40 17.93
CA TRP A 214 -19.16 -7.00 17.71
C TRP A 214 -19.29 -6.10 18.95
N GLY A 215 -19.51 -6.63 20.15
CA GLY A 215 -19.46 -5.87 21.41
C GLY A 215 -20.60 -4.87 21.66
N GLY A 216 -21.73 -5.01 20.97
CA GLY A 216 -22.84 -4.04 21.00
C GLY A 216 -23.44 -3.71 22.38
N GLU A 217 -23.26 -4.59 23.38
CA GLU A 217 -23.69 -4.31 24.76
C GLU A 217 -22.97 -3.12 25.40
N ARG A 218 -21.74 -2.81 24.95
CA ARG A 218 -20.98 -1.66 25.47
C ARG A 218 -21.35 -0.35 24.78
N LEU A 219 -22.09 -0.44 23.68
CA LEU A 219 -22.39 0.69 22.79
C LEU A 219 -23.86 1.09 22.87
N ARG A 220 -24.63 0.67 23.89
CA ARG A 220 -26.09 0.91 23.92
C ARG A 220 -26.48 2.40 23.85
N GLU A 221 -25.62 3.29 24.32
CA GLU A 221 -25.81 4.75 24.37
C GLU A 221 -25.00 5.52 23.32
N ASP A 222 -24.44 4.83 22.33
CA ASP A 222 -23.60 5.46 21.30
C ASP A 222 -24.40 6.46 20.44
N GLY A 223 -23.80 7.62 20.17
CA GLY A 223 -24.43 8.70 19.41
C GLY A 223 -24.77 8.35 17.96
N ARG A 224 -24.22 7.26 17.41
CA ARG A 224 -24.54 6.78 16.06
C ARG A 224 -25.96 6.22 15.95
N TRP A 225 -26.59 5.79 17.05
CA TRP A 225 -27.85 5.04 17.05
C TRP A 225 -29.12 5.92 16.98
N VAL A 226 -29.18 6.83 16.01
CA VAL A 226 -30.30 7.77 15.86
C VAL A 226 -31.59 7.12 15.33
N TYR A 227 -31.50 5.90 14.77
CA TYR A 227 -32.65 5.12 14.26
C TYR A 227 -33.02 3.95 15.17
N GLY A 228 -32.52 3.96 16.41
CA GLY A 228 -32.71 2.90 17.40
C GLY A 228 -31.45 2.09 17.63
N VAL A 229 -31.34 1.51 18.84
CA VAL A 229 -30.14 0.81 19.27
C VAL A 229 -30.05 -0.56 18.57
N PRO A 230 -28.97 -0.85 17.82
CA PRO A 230 -28.79 -2.14 17.15
C PRO A 230 -28.82 -3.33 18.12
N PRO A 231 -29.26 -4.51 17.66
CA PRO A 231 -29.24 -5.70 18.49
C PRO A 231 -27.78 -6.13 18.79
N PRO A 232 -27.44 -6.43 20.05
CA PRO A 232 -26.07 -6.76 20.45
C PRO A 232 -25.58 -8.06 19.79
N GLY A 233 -26.49 -8.96 19.41
CA GLY A 233 -26.16 -10.21 18.71
C GLY A 233 -26.08 -10.09 17.17
N ASN A 234 -26.23 -8.92 16.56
CA ASN A 234 -26.09 -8.75 15.11
C ASN A 234 -25.66 -7.33 14.70
N ALA A 235 -24.46 -7.22 14.14
CA ALA A 235 -23.84 -5.95 13.75
C ALA A 235 -24.42 -5.29 12.48
N ASN A 236 -25.29 -5.96 11.71
CA ASN A 236 -25.70 -5.47 10.38
C ASN A 236 -26.29 -4.05 10.43
N PHE A 237 -27.20 -3.79 11.38
CA PHE A 237 -27.79 -2.45 11.55
C PHE A 237 -26.85 -1.46 12.23
N ALA A 238 -25.86 -1.94 13.00
CA ALA A 238 -24.80 -1.10 13.54
C ALA A 238 -23.92 -0.55 12.39
N TRP A 239 -23.55 -1.39 11.42
CA TRP A 239 -22.81 -0.97 10.22
C TRP A 239 -23.58 0.05 9.40
N VAL A 240 -24.86 -0.18 9.13
CA VAL A 240 -25.70 0.78 8.38
C VAL A 240 -25.73 2.13 9.07
N GLN A 241 -25.97 2.17 10.39
CA GLN A 241 -26.01 3.43 11.13
C GLN A 241 -24.63 4.10 11.23
N HIS A 242 -23.55 3.33 11.32
CA HIS A 242 -22.18 3.85 11.23
C HIS A 242 -21.93 4.51 9.87
N PHE A 243 -22.33 3.90 8.75
CA PHE A 243 -22.19 4.52 7.43
C PHE A 243 -23.02 5.80 7.31
N ILE A 244 -24.27 5.79 7.79
CA ILE A 244 -25.12 7.00 7.78
C ILE A 244 -24.52 8.10 8.66
N TYR A 245 -23.89 7.75 9.78
CA TYR A 245 -23.20 8.72 10.61
C TYR A 245 -22.06 9.40 9.86
N HIS A 246 -21.31 8.68 9.01
CA HIS A 246 -20.18 9.23 8.23
C HIS A 246 -20.51 9.70 6.82
N ILE A 247 -21.76 9.67 6.36
CA ILE A 247 -22.09 10.19 5.03
C ILE A 247 -22.45 11.68 5.11
N ALA A 248 -21.93 12.47 4.17
CA ALA A 248 -22.27 13.88 4.06
C ALA A 248 -23.77 14.03 3.72
N ARG A 249 -24.48 14.90 4.46
CA ARG A 249 -25.93 15.09 4.29
C ARG A 249 -26.30 15.95 3.06
N THR A 250 -25.32 16.43 2.30
CA THR A 250 -25.47 17.52 1.33
C THR A 250 -25.82 17.12 -0.10
N LYS A 251 -26.12 15.84 -0.41
CA LYS A 251 -26.52 15.41 -1.77
C LYS A 251 -27.77 14.53 -1.84
N TRP A 252 -28.80 14.85 -1.08
CA TRP A 252 -30.16 14.32 -1.35
C TRP A 252 -30.86 15.19 -2.41
N GLY A 253 -30.34 15.16 -3.64
CA GLY A 253 -31.02 15.74 -4.81
C GLY A 253 -31.65 14.61 -5.62
N TRP A 254 -32.98 14.62 -5.75
CA TRP A 254 -33.68 13.69 -6.64
C TRP A 254 -33.30 14.03 -8.09
N MET A 255 -32.63 13.10 -8.77
CA MET A 255 -32.63 13.09 -10.24
C MET A 255 -33.99 12.53 -10.68
N TYR A 256 -34.86 13.41 -11.19
CA TYR A 256 -36.04 13.02 -11.96
C TYR A 256 -35.63 12.49 -13.33
#